data_AF-A0A2N2DKI0-F1
#
_entry.id   AF-A0A2N2DKI0-F1
#
_cell.length_a   1.000
_cell.length_b   1.000
_cell.length_c   1.000
_cell.angle_alpha   90.00
_cell.angle_beta   90.00
_cell.angle_gamma   90.00
#
_symmetry.space_group_name_H-M   'P 1'
#
loop_
_entity.id
_entity.type
_entity.pdbx_description
1 polymer ?
#
loop_
_entity_poly.entity_id
_entity_poly.type
_entity_poly.pdbx_seq_one_letter_code
_entity_poly.pdbx_strand_id
1 'polypeptide(L)'
;MKDVEKKSEGPVEDGRRWEANTFENEKGRWNVYPGLCKGCGLCIEKCPVRVIEWSKELGFMGTPLVRPIIEGCIVCGICQTVCPDAAIHIEHKGRGVPPAAVPVH
;
A
#
# COMPACT_ATOMS: atom_id res chain seq x y z
N MET A 1 5.57 -9.95 -18.72
CA MET A 1 5.68 -9.10 -17.52
C MET A 1 4.48 -8.18 -17.57
N LYS A 2 3.35 -8.60 -16.98
CA LYS A 2 2.18 -7.73 -16.84
C LYS A 2 2.05 -7.52 -15.36
N ASP A 3 2.63 -6.43 -14.87
CA ASP A 3 2.36 -5.92 -13.52
C ASP A 3 0.84 -5.74 -13.45
N VAL A 4 0.15 -6.65 -12.76
CA VAL A 4 -1.31 -6.57 -12.60
C VAL A 4 -1.57 -5.51 -11.55
N GLU A 5 -1.48 -4.25 -11.96
CA GLU A 5 -2.02 -3.12 -11.22
C GLU A 5 -3.52 -3.12 -11.44
N LYS A 6 -4.27 -3.60 -10.45
CA LYS A 6 -5.74 -3.49 -10.46
C LYS A 6 -6.10 -2.28 -9.60
N LYS A 7 -6.77 -1.31 -10.22
CA LYS A 7 -7.49 -0.28 -9.47
C LYS A 7 -8.66 -0.97 -8.78
N SER A 8 -8.62 -1.06 -7.45
CA SER A 8 -9.72 -1.59 -6.66
C SER A 8 -10.27 -0.53 -5.72
N GLU A 9 -11.56 -0.64 -5.45
CA GLU A 9 -12.28 0.28 -4.57
C GLU A 9 -11.77 0.10 -3.13
N GLY A 10 -11.16 1.14 -2.56
CA GLY A 10 -10.65 1.14 -1.19
C GLY A 10 -11.76 1.28 -0.12
N PRO A 11 -11.39 1.15 1.16
CA PRO A 11 -12.32 1.34 2.27
C PRO A 11 -12.90 2.77 2.28
N VAL A 12 -14.17 2.88 2.67
CA VAL A 12 -14.88 4.16 2.79
C VAL A 12 -14.68 4.66 4.22
N GLU A 13 -13.98 5.78 4.36
CA GLU A 13 -13.79 6.43 5.66
C GLU A 13 -14.25 7.89 5.53
N ASP A 14 -15.09 8.35 6.45
CA ASP A 14 -15.67 9.71 6.47
C ASP A 14 -16.33 10.14 5.14
N GLY A 15 -17.04 9.20 4.49
CA GLY A 15 -17.76 9.44 3.24
C GLY A 15 -16.88 9.61 2.00
N ARG A 16 -15.55 9.44 2.11
CA ARG A 16 -14.62 9.50 0.97
C ARG A 16 -14.22 8.09 0.55
N ARG A 17 -14.29 7.85 -0.75
CA ARG A 17 -13.84 6.60 -1.37
C ARG A 17 -12.45 6.82 -1.96
N TRP A 18 -11.44 6.20 -1.37
CA TRP A 18 -10.08 6.27 -1.89
C TRP A 18 -9.86 5.13 -2.89
N GLU A 19 -9.43 5.46 -4.11
CA GLU A 19 -8.99 4.45 -5.08
C GLU A 19 -7.63 3.89 -4.64
N ALA A 20 -7.48 2.56 -4.69
CA ALA A 20 -6.23 1.88 -4.38
C ALA A 20 -5.57 1.33 -5.64
N ASN A 21 -4.24 1.46 -5.72
CA ASN A 21 -3.42 0.62 -6.59
C ASN A 21 -3.06 -0.65 -5.80
N THR A 22 -3.56 -1.79 -6.28
CA THR A 22 -3.46 -3.06 -5.57
C THR A 22 -2.53 -4.02 -6.31
N PHE A 23 -1.60 -4.60 -5.54
CA PHE A 23 -0.63 -5.58 -5.98
C PHE A 23 -0.80 -6.85 -5.15
N GLU A 24 -0.84 -8.02 -5.79
CA GLU A 24 -1.17 -9.28 -5.13
C GLU A 24 -0.15 -10.38 -5.45
N ASN A 25 0.21 -11.19 -4.45
CA ASN A 25 0.95 -12.45 -4.62
C ASN A 25 0.29 -13.59 -3.80
N GLU A 26 0.97 -14.73 -3.69
CA GLU A 26 0.50 -15.89 -2.91
C GLU A 26 0.37 -15.62 -1.40
N LYS A 27 1.11 -14.63 -0.88
CA LYS A 27 1.15 -14.29 0.56
C LYS A 27 0.10 -13.25 0.96
N GLY A 28 -0.39 -12.44 0.01
CA GLY A 28 -1.39 -11.40 0.31
C GLY A 28 -1.50 -10.27 -0.71
N ARG A 29 -2.18 -9.19 -0.30
CA ARG A 29 -2.33 -7.95 -1.05
C ARG A 29 -1.54 -6.81 -0.40
N TRP A 30 -0.97 -5.98 -1.25
CA TRP A 30 -0.33 -4.71 -0.91
C TRP A 30 -1.10 -3.61 -1.64
N ASN A 31 -1.76 -2.74 -0.90
CA ASN A 31 -2.58 -1.66 -1.42
C ASN A 31 -1.88 -0.33 -1.11
N VAL A 32 -1.81 0.58 -2.09
CA VAL A 32 -1.45 1.99 -1.84
C VAL A 32 -2.58 2.89 -2.31
N TYR A 33 -2.88 3.92 -1.53
CA TYR A 33 -3.87 4.95 -1.84
C TYR A 33 -3.14 6.19 -2.35
N PRO A 34 -3.12 6.45 -3.68
CA PRO A 34 -2.37 7.57 -4.24
C PRO A 34 -2.79 8.92 -3.67
N GLY A 35 -4.07 9.09 -3.32
CA GLY A 35 -4.61 10.30 -2.69
C GLY A 35 -4.07 10.59 -1.29
N LEU A 36 -3.46 9.61 -0.61
CA LEU A 36 -2.88 9.77 0.73
C LEU A 36 -1.35 9.80 0.69
N CYS A 37 -0.72 9.12 -0.27
CA CYS A 37 0.73 9.04 -0.36
C CYS A 37 1.35 10.42 -0.67
N LYS A 38 2.16 10.96 0.26
CA LYS A 38 2.91 12.21 0.11
C LYS A 38 4.33 12.03 -0.45
N GLY A 39 4.71 10.80 -0.82
CA GLY A 39 6.03 10.52 -1.39
C GLY A 39 7.22 10.70 -0.44
N CYS A 40 7.06 10.42 0.87
CA CYS A 40 8.14 10.61 1.85
C CYS A 40 9.27 9.56 1.80
N GLY A 41 9.03 8.40 1.17
CA GLY A 41 10.05 7.35 0.99
C GLY A 41 10.37 6.48 2.20
N LEU A 42 9.76 6.71 3.36
CA LEU A 42 10.00 5.91 4.59
C LEU A 42 9.74 4.41 4.38
N CYS A 43 8.70 4.07 3.61
CA CYS A 43 8.39 2.67 3.28
C CYS A 43 9.49 2.00 2.46
N ILE A 44 10.15 2.73 1.55
CA ILE A 44 11.31 2.23 0.77
C ILE A 44 12.48 1.97 1.73
N GLU A 45 12.80 2.93 2.59
CA GLU A 45 13.92 2.84 3.52
C GLU A 45 13.75 1.68 4.52
N LYS A 46 12.54 1.48 5.05
CA LYS A 46 12.26 0.48 6.09
C LYS A 46 11.87 -0.89 5.54
N CYS A 47 11.81 -1.08 4.22
CA CYS A 47 11.49 -2.39 3.64
C CYS A 47 12.63 -3.38 3.93
N PRO A 48 12.42 -4.45 4.73
CA PRO A 48 13.50 -5.37 5.13
C PRO A 48 14.05 -6.19 3.96
N VAL A 49 13.25 -6.36 2.90
CA VAL A 49 13.62 -7.11 1.69
C VAL A 49 13.91 -6.19 0.50
N ARG A 50 13.83 -4.86 0.67
CA ARG A 50 14.19 -3.83 -0.31
C ARG A 50 13.48 -3.97 -1.67
N VAL A 51 12.17 -4.22 -1.63
CA VAL A 51 11.33 -4.45 -2.83
C VAL A 51 10.32 -3.34 -3.09
N ILE A 52 10.51 -2.15 -2.54
CA ILE A 52 9.64 -0.99 -2.80
C ILE A 52 10.45 0.04 -3.57
N GLU A 53 9.87 0.58 -4.62
CA GLU A 53 10.49 1.56 -5.49
C GLU A 53 9.52 2.69 -5.84
N TRP A 54 10.04 3.77 -6.42
CA TRP A 54 9.20 4.84 -6.93
C TRP A 54 8.39 4.35 -8.14
N SER A 55 7.10 4.67 -8.14
CA SER A 55 6.23 4.45 -9.29
C SER A 55 6.45 5.54 -10.34
N LYS A 56 6.05 5.25 -11.59
CA LYS A 56 5.92 6.28 -12.63
C LYS A 56 4.65 7.13 -12.44
N GLU A 57 3.71 6.64 -11.65
CA GLU A 57 2.50 7.37 -11.29
C GLU A 57 2.77 8.39 -10.19
N LEU A 58 1.90 9.39 -10.11
CA LEU A 58 1.94 10.43 -9.10
C LEU A 58 0.84 10.21 -8.07
N GLY A 59 1.16 10.49 -6.81
CA GLY A 59 0.24 10.49 -5.68
C GLY A 59 -0.34 11.88 -5.41
N PHE A 60 -0.54 12.18 -4.13
CA PHE A 60 -1.18 13.41 -3.67
C PHE A 60 -0.45 14.65 -4.17
N MET A 61 -1.19 15.58 -4.80
CA MET A 61 -0.64 16.84 -5.31
C MET A 61 0.60 16.67 -6.21
N GLY A 62 0.71 15.55 -6.94
CA GLY A 62 1.82 15.32 -7.85
C GLY A 62 3.10 14.79 -7.20
N THR A 63 3.06 14.36 -5.93
CA THR A 63 4.22 13.75 -5.28
C THR A 63 4.55 12.38 -5.91
N PRO A 64 5.81 11.93 -5.91
CA PRO A 64 6.15 10.57 -6.35
C PRO A 64 5.37 9.51 -5.56
N LEU A 65 4.68 8.60 -6.26
CA LEU A 65 4.06 7.44 -5.64
C LEU A 65 5.10 6.31 -5.46
N VAL A 66 4.80 5.32 -4.62
CA VAL A 66 5.60 4.12 -4.46
C VAL A 66 4.85 2.88 -4.94
N ARG A 67 5.58 1.88 -5.42
CA ARG A 67 5.04 0.56 -5.78
C ARG A 67 5.95 -0.56 -5.30
N PRO A 68 5.41 -1.77 -5.02
CA PRO A 68 6.21 -2.93 -4.68
C PRO A 68 6.63 -3.68 -5.96
N ILE A 69 7.78 -4.33 -5.92
CA ILE A 69 8.09 -5.50 -6.74
C ILE A 69 7.41 -6.67 -6.02
N ILE A 70 6.16 -6.96 -6.41
CA ILE A 70 5.25 -7.79 -5.61
C ILE A 70 5.74 -9.24 -5.47
N GLU A 71 6.46 -9.76 -6.44
CA GLU A 71 7.06 -11.10 -6.42
C GLU A 71 8.09 -11.25 -5.28
N GLY A 72 8.82 -10.18 -4.96
CA GLY A 72 9.77 -10.16 -3.85
C GLY A 72 9.14 -9.75 -2.50
N CYS A 73 7.88 -9.32 -2.51
CA CYS A 73 7.20 -8.86 -1.30
C CYS A 73 6.83 -10.04 -0.38
N ILE A 74 7.27 -9.96 0.86
CA ILE A 74 6.91 -10.92 1.91
C ILE A 74 5.63 -10.53 2.68
N VAL A 75 4.96 -9.45 2.27
CA VAL A 75 3.69 -8.98 2.85
C VAL A 75 3.81 -8.80 4.38
N CYS A 76 4.88 -8.15 4.86
CA CYS A 76 5.19 -8.10 6.29
C CYS A 76 4.49 -7.00 7.11
N GLY A 77 3.84 -6.02 6.48
CA GLY A 77 3.15 -4.94 7.21
C GLY A 77 4.01 -3.75 7.67
N ILE A 78 5.35 -3.82 7.58
CA ILE A 78 6.23 -2.74 8.08
C ILE A 78 5.96 -1.43 7.34
N CYS A 79 5.83 -1.46 6.01
CA CYS A 79 5.54 -0.25 5.21
C CYS A 79 4.22 0.43 5.56
N GLN A 80 3.18 -0.34 5.92
CA GLN A 80 1.93 0.20 6.47
C GLN A 80 2.18 0.86 7.83
N THR A 81 2.93 0.18 8.71
CA THR A 81 3.18 0.65 10.10
C THR A 81 4.00 1.94 10.14
N VAL A 82 4.97 2.09 9.25
CA VAL A 82 5.84 3.29 9.22
C VAL A 82 5.27 4.43 8.39
N CYS A 83 4.16 4.23 7.68
CA CYS A 83 3.58 5.29 6.84
C CYS A 83 2.82 6.29 7.72
N PRO A 84 3.29 7.55 7.82
CA PRO A 84 2.63 8.54 8.69
C PRO A 84 1.24 8.95 8.19
N ASP A 85 0.97 8.79 6.89
CA ASP A 85 -0.29 9.17 6.24
C ASP A 85 -1.25 7.98 6.05
N ALA A 86 -0.93 6.80 6.61
CA ALA A 86 -1.70 5.56 6.42
C ALA A 86 -1.99 5.22 4.93
N ALA A 87 -1.10 5.64 4.02
CA ALA A 87 -1.29 5.50 2.58
C ALA A 87 -1.12 4.07 2.05
N ILE A 88 -0.66 3.12 2.87
CA ILE A 88 -0.41 1.72 2.49
C ILE A 88 -1.21 0.80 3.41
N HIS A 89 -1.91 -0.17 2.83
CA HIS A 89 -2.64 -1.20 3.56
C HIS A 89 -2.25 -2.61 3.09
N ILE A 90 -1.97 -3.51 4.04
CA ILE A 90 -1.49 -4.87 3.82
C ILE A 90 -2.53 -5.88 4.29
N GLU A 91 -2.87 -6.83 3.42
CA GLU A 91 -3.80 -7.90 3.73
C GLU A 91 -3.13 -9.26 3.54
N HIS A 92 -3.08 -10.07 4.60
CA HIS A 92 -2.44 -11.39 4.55
C HIS A 92 -3.41 -12.46 4.04
N LYS A 93 -3.02 -13.25 3.04
CA LYS A 93 -3.71 -14.49 2.69
C LYS A 93 -3.46 -15.52 3.79
N GLY A 94 -4.49 -15.86 4.57
CA GLY A 94 -4.43 -16.91 5.59
C GLY A 94 -4.52 -16.44 7.05
N ARG A 95 -4.59 -15.13 7.33
CA ARG A 95 -5.01 -14.61 8.63
C ARG A 95 -6.22 -13.72 8.42
N GLY A 96 -7.41 -14.23 8.74
CA GLY A 96 -8.63 -13.43 8.75
C GLY A 96 -8.53 -12.36 9.83
N VAL A 97 -8.08 -11.16 9.45
CA VAL A 97 -8.30 -9.96 10.26
C VAL A 97 -9.37 -9.15 9.51
N PRO A 98 -10.54 -8.92 10.12
CA PRO A 98 -11.58 -8.11 9.49
C PRO A 98 -11.11 -6.66 9.31
N PRO A 99 -11.58 -5.95 8.28
CA PRO A 99 -11.11 -4.62 7.86
C PRO A 99 -11.42 -3.45 8.82
N ALA A 100 -11.56 -3.68 10.13
CA ALA A 100 -12.07 -2.69 11.09
C ALA A 100 -11.20 -2.43 12.34
N ALA A 101 -9.94 -2.89 12.38
CA ALA A 101 -9.14 -2.85 13.61
C ALA A 101 -7.89 -1.94 13.54
N VAL A 102 -8.00 -0.76 12.92
CA VAL A 102 -7.02 0.33 13.18
C VAL A 102 -7.68 1.31 14.15
N PRO A 103 -7.44 1.21 15.47
CA PRO A 103 -7.80 2.29 16.37
C PRO A 103 -6.89 3.49 16.07
N VAL A 104 -7.47 4.52 15.44
CA VAL A 104 -6.91 5.87 15.45
C VAL A 104 -6.98 6.38 16.89
N HIS A 105 -5.83 6.67 17.50
CA HIS A 105 -5.73 7.42 18.76
C HIS A 105 -5.32 8.84 18.43
#